data_AF-A0A6G0Q9I0-F1
#
_entry.id   AF-A0A6G0Q9I0-F1
#
_cell.length_a   1.000
_cell.length_b   1.000
_cell.length_c   1.000
_cell.angle_alpha   90.00
_cell.angle_beta   90.00
_cell.angle_gamma   90.00
#
_symmetry.space_group_name_H-M   'P 1'
#
loop_
_entity.id
_entity.type
_entity.pdbx_description
1 polymer ?
#
loop_
_entity_poly.entity_id
_entity_poly.type
_entity_poly.pdbx_seq_one_letter_code
_entity_poly.pdbx_strand_id
1 'polypeptide(L)'
;SGTTTEDASIEKLLSELNEVFEIVAAVPLMDEEEYGELREHFMKGPGLDEIDERGYSIKAGTHRIWKGERDLTKLTEGVDTDSALILQRILLHTLNIERKVREMITNGGVDPDDEVESEENSEPKK
;
A
#
# COMPACT_ATOMS: atom_id res chain seq x y z
N SER A 1 -21.90 13.09 22.11
CA SER A 1 -22.44 12.68 20.80
C SER A 1 -22.22 13.82 19.82
N GLY A 2 -21.26 13.67 18.91
CA GLY A 2 -20.88 14.71 17.94
C GLY A 2 -20.06 14.18 16.76
N THR A 3 -20.14 12.87 16.50
CA THR A 3 -19.33 12.13 15.51
C THR A 3 -20.22 11.74 14.33
N THR A 4 -20.44 12.63 13.37
CA THR A 4 -21.19 12.27 12.16
C THR A 4 -20.67 12.92 10.88
N THR A 5 -20.07 14.10 10.93
CA THR A 5 -19.64 14.82 9.72
C THR A 5 -18.15 14.65 9.43
N GLU A 6 -17.31 14.70 10.46
CA GLU A 6 -15.85 14.53 10.33
C GLU A 6 -15.50 13.07 10.02
N ASP A 7 -16.10 12.11 10.74
CA ASP A 7 -15.95 10.67 10.46
C ASP A 7 -16.36 10.29 9.03
N ALA A 8 -17.48 10.83 8.54
CA ALA A 8 -17.91 10.57 7.16
C ALA A 8 -16.97 11.20 6.11
N SER A 9 -16.26 12.26 6.48
CA SER A 9 -15.29 12.93 5.61
C SER A 9 -14.00 12.11 5.47
N ILE A 10 -13.47 11.59 6.57
CA ILE A 10 -12.25 10.76 6.53
C ILE A 10 -12.50 9.41 5.87
N GLU A 11 -13.64 8.75 6.12
CA GLU A 11 -13.99 7.50 5.43
C GLU A 11 -14.07 7.68 3.91
N LYS A 12 -14.68 8.77 3.46
CA LYS A 12 -14.76 9.12 2.05
C LYS A 12 -13.37 9.33 1.45
N LEU A 13 -12.51 10.09 2.13
CA LEU A 13 -11.13 10.28 1.70
C LEU A 13 -10.35 8.97 1.61
N LEU A 14 -10.47 8.11 2.62
CA LEU A 14 -9.80 6.81 2.65
C LEU A 14 -10.27 5.89 1.53
N SER A 15 -11.50 6.06 1.05
CA SER A 15 -12.02 5.37 -0.13
C SER A 15 -11.51 5.99 -1.44
N GLU A 16 -11.58 7.31 -1.57
CA GLU A 16 -11.22 8.03 -2.80
C GLU A 16 -9.72 7.96 -3.11
N LEU A 17 -8.87 8.04 -2.08
CA LEU A 17 -7.41 8.00 -2.23
C LEU A 17 -6.82 6.60 -2.03
N ASN A 18 -7.65 5.56 -1.93
CA ASN A 18 -7.18 4.21 -1.64
C ASN A 18 -6.13 3.72 -2.64
N GLU A 19 -6.36 3.95 -3.94
CA GLU A 19 -5.43 3.59 -5.00
C GLU A 19 -4.10 4.36 -4.88
N VAL A 20 -4.15 5.64 -4.53
CA VAL A 20 -2.95 6.45 -4.27
C VAL A 20 -2.16 5.87 -3.10
N PHE A 21 -2.83 5.44 -2.02
CA PHE A 21 -2.16 4.82 -0.88
C PHE A 21 -1.55 3.45 -1.22
N GLU A 22 -2.17 2.70 -2.13
CA GLU A 22 -1.61 1.46 -2.66
C GLU A 22 -0.36 1.72 -3.50
N ILE A 23 -0.40 2.72 -4.38
CA ILE A 23 0.77 3.18 -5.15
C ILE A 23 1.90 3.59 -4.21
N VAL A 24 1.63 4.46 -3.23
CA VAL A 24 2.61 4.91 -2.23
C VAL A 24 3.21 3.72 -1.45
N ALA A 25 2.40 2.71 -1.13
CA ALA A 25 2.87 1.50 -0.47
C ALA A 25 3.80 0.66 -1.37
N ALA A 26 3.59 0.66 -2.68
CA ALA A 26 4.37 -0.08 -3.67
C ALA A 26 5.70 0.58 -4.06
N VAL A 27 5.85 1.90 -3.86
CA VAL A 27 7.03 2.71 -4.26
C VAL A 27 8.40 2.04 -3.99
N PRO A 28 8.66 1.42 -2.82
CA PRO A 28 9.96 0.78 -2.56
C PRO A 28 10.28 -0.43 -3.44
N LEU A 29 9.24 -1.07 -3.99
CA LEU A 29 9.32 -2.28 -4.81
C LEU A 29 9.18 -2.00 -6.30
N MET A 30 8.82 -0.77 -6.68
CA MET A 30 8.69 -0.37 -8.08
C MET A 30 10.03 -0.46 -8.81
N ASP A 31 9.97 -1.02 -10.01
CA ASP A 31 11.10 -1.03 -10.93
C ASP A 31 11.46 0.40 -11.37
N GLU A 32 12.76 0.69 -11.39
CA GLU A 32 13.27 2.04 -11.69
C GLU A 32 13.24 2.36 -13.20
N GLU A 33 13.33 1.35 -14.07
CA GLU A 33 13.28 1.56 -15.52
C GLU A 33 11.84 1.78 -16.00
N GLU A 34 10.87 1.05 -15.43
CA GLU A 34 9.46 1.17 -15.80
C GLU A 34 8.74 2.33 -15.10
N TYR A 35 8.97 2.52 -13.80
CA TYR A 35 8.24 3.48 -12.96
C TYR A 35 9.13 4.56 -12.31
N GLY A 36 10.31 4.80 -12.88
CA GLY A 36 11.33 5.70 -12.31
C GLY A 36 10.81 7.08 -11.92
N GLU A 37 10.04 7.75 -12.79
CA GLU A 37 9.50 9.09 -12.52
C GLU A 37 8.53 9.09 -11.32
N LEU A 38 7.62 8.11 -11.26
CA LEU A 38 6.65 7.98 -10.19
C LEU A 38 7.34 7.64 -8.86
N ARG A 39 8.30 6.72 -8.90
CA ARG A 39 9.11 6.35 -7.75
C ARG A 39 9.91 7.53 -7.23
N GLU A 40 10.53 8.31 -8.11
CA GLU A 40 11.28 9.51 -7.74
C GLU A 40 10.36 10.58 -7.14
N HIS A 41 9.19 10.79 -7.72
CA HIS A 41 8.19 11.75 -7.24
C HIS A 41 7.81 11.50 -5.77
N PHE A 42 7.63 10.25 -5.35
CA PHE A 42 7.31 9.92 -3.96
C PHE A 42 8.53 9.74 -3.06
N MET A 43 9.65 9.19 -3.55
CA MET A 43 10.83 8.95 -2.72
C MET A 43 11.62 10.20 -2.39
N LYS A 44 11.76 11.11 -3.37
CA LYS A 44 12.65 12.28 -3.29
C LYS A 44 11.95 13.58 -3.69
N GLY A 45 10.88 13.49 -4.46
CA GLY A 45 10.08 14.61 -4.92
C GLY A 45 8.97 15.03 -3.96
N PRO A 46 8.01 15.83 -4.45
CA PRO A 46 6.98 16.45 -3.62
C PRO A 46 5.78 15.53 -3.32
N GLY A 47 5.73 14.29 -3.82
CA GLY A 47 4.50 13.50 -3.78
C GLY A 47 3.93 13.25 -2.38
N LEU A 48 4.79 13.07 -1.37
CA LEU A 48 4.35 13.00 0.03
C LEU A 48 4.13 14.39 0.64
N ASP A 49 4.88 15.41 0.21
CA ASP A 49 4.69 16.79 0.67
C ASP A 49 3.32 17.33 0.25
N GLU A 50 2.85 17.01 -0.96
CA GLU A 50 1.53 17.41 -1.45
C GLU A 50 0.37 16.83 -0.62
N ILE A 51 0.58 15.69 0.05
CA ILE A 51 -0.42 15.08 0.95
C ILE A 51 -0.35 15.76 2.32
N ASP A 52 0.87 16.01 2.82
CA ASP A 52 1.10 16.78 4.05
C ASP A 52 0.52 18.21 3.95
N GLU A 53 0.68 18.88 2.80
CA GLU A 53 0.13 20.22 2.53
C GLU A 53 -1.40 20.27 2.52
N ARG A 54 -2.08 19.13 2.35
CA ARG A 54 -3.54 19.00 2.49
C ARG A 54 -3.99 18.83 3.94
N GLY A 55 -3.05 18.81 4.89
CA GLY A 55 -3.30 18.72 6.33
C GLY A 55 -3.03 17.35 6.93
N TYR A 56 -2.49 16.38 6.19
CA TYR A 56 -2.25 15.02 6.68
C TYR A 56 -0.77 14.75 6.91
N SER A 57 -0.31 14.72 8.15
CA SER A 57 1.09 14.49 8.50
C SER A 57 1.49 13.02 8.31
N ILE A 58 1.79 12.59 7.08
CA ILE A 58 2.04 11.18 6.75
C ILE A 58 3.47 10.91 6.27
N LYS A 59 4.19 11.92 5.75
CA LYS A 59 5.50 11.71 5.11
C LYS A 59 6.49 10.94 5.98
N ALA A 60 6.66 11.35 7.23
CA ALA A 60 7.59 10.71 8.16
C ALA A 60 7.20 9.24 8.46
N GLY A 61 5.91 8.97 8.66
CA GLY A 61 5.39 7.64 8.91
C GLY A 61 5.57 6.72 7.68
N THR A 62 5.22 7.21 6.49
CA THR A 62 5.40 6.50 5.21
C THR A 62 6.86 6.09 4.98
N HIS A 63 7.83 7.00 5.22
CA HIS A 63 9.24 6.64 5.12
C HIS A 63 9.68 5.58 6.14
N ARG A 64 9.09 5.55 7.35
CA ARG A 64 9.37 4.48 8.33
C ARG A 64 8.81 3.14 7.87
N ILE A 65 7.61 3.13 7.28
CA ILE A 65 7.02 1.92 6.66
C ILE A 65 7.96 1.38 5.58
N TRP A 66 8.43 2.23 4.67
CA TRP A 66 9.37 1.81 3.61
C TRP A 66 10.71 1.28 4.16
N LYS A 67 11.11 1.71 5.35
CA LYS A 67 12.32 1.22 6.05
C LYS A 67 12.11 -0.04 6.88
N GLY A 68 10.91 -0.61 6.90
CA GLY A 68 10.62 -1.86 7.58
C GLY A 68 9.90 -1.73 8.94
N GLU A 69 9.53 -0.54 9.38
CA GLU A 69 8.71 -0.40 10.60
C GLU A 69 7.30 -0.93 10.35
N ARG A 70 6.79 -1.76 11.27
CA ARG A 70 5.46 -2.40 11.19
C ARG A 70 4.63 -2.18 12.45
N ASP A 71 5.19 -1.53 13.46
CA ASP A 71 4.50 -1.13 14.68
C ASP A 71 3.66 0.14 14.43
N LEU A 72 2.34 -0.03 14.36
CA LEU A 72 1.42 1.07 14.10
C LEU A 72 1.53 2.19 15.14
N THR A 73 1.77 1.85 16.42
CA THR A 73 1.89 2.86 17.48
C THR A 73 3.08 3.79 17.25
N LYS A 74 4.21 3.26 16.77
CA LYS A 74 5.38 4.08 16.42
C LYS A 74 5.20 4.86 15.14
N LEU A 75 4.39 4.36 14.21
CA LEU A 75 4.11 5.02 12.94
C LEU A 75 3.20 6.24 13.12
N THR A 76 2.25 6.16 14.05
CA THR A 76 1.24 7.21 14.29
C THR A 76 1.56 8.09 15.50
N GLU A 77 2.75 7.96 16.09
CA GLU A 77 3.16 8.77 17.24
C GLU A 77 3.23 10.26 16.87
N GLY A 78 2.43 11.08 17.56
CA GLY A 78 2.46 12.54 17.42
C GLY A 78 1.71 13.09 16.20
N VAL A 79 0.97 12.25 15.46
CA VAL A 79 0.08 12.71 14.38
C VAL A 79 -1.38 12.69 14.82
N ASP A 80 -2.23 13.44 14.11
CA ASP A 80 -3.68 13.46 14.34
C ASP A 80 -4.35 12.14 13.88
N THR A 81 -5.62 11.99 14.24
CA THR A 81 -6.41 10.78 13.98
C THR A 81 -6.52 10.46 12.48
N ASP A 82 -6.70 11.46 11.62
CA ASP A 82 -6.91 11.25 10.18
C ASP A 82 -5.60 10.80 9.53
N SER A 83 -4.49 11.47 9.87
CA SER A 83 -3.14 11.06 9.47
C SER A 83 -2.81 9.64 9.95
N ALA A 84 -3.20 9.29 11.17
CA ALA A 84 -3.01 7.95 11.72
C ALA A 84 -3.78 6.87 10.93
N LEU A 85 -5.01 7.16 10.50
CA LEU A 85 -5.82 6.26 9.68
C LEU A 85 -5.23 6.09 8.27
N ILE A 86 -4.72 7.16 7.66
CA ILE A 86 -4.02 7.07 6.37
C ILE A 86 -2.76 6.22 6.49
N LEU A 87 -1.94 6.43 7.53
CA LEU A 87 -0.74 5.63 7.78
C LEU A 87 -1.07 4.16 8.03
N GLN A 88 -2.16 3.87 8.75
CA GLN A 88 -2.67 2.51 8.91
C GLN A 88 -3.03 1.88 7.55
N ARG A 89 -3.67 2.64 6.66
CA ARG A 89 -4.05 2.18 5.32
C ARG A 89 -2.84 1.88 4.44
N ILE A 90 -1.85 2.77 4.43
CA ILE A 90 -0.58 2.55 3.70
C ILE A 90 0.13 1.31 4.24
N LEU A 91 0.23 1.14 5.57
CA LEU A 91 0.84 -0.04 6.18
C LEU A 91 0.12 -1.33 5.77
N LEU A 92 -1.21 -1.33 5.75
CA LEU A 92 -1.99 -2.50 5.34
C LEU A 92 -1.72 -2.87 3.88
N HIS A 93 -1.66 -1.89 2.99
CA HIS A 93 -1.30 -2.11 1.59
C HIS A 93 0.11 -2.65 1.43
N THR A 94 1.09 -2.08 2.14
CA THR A 94 2.48 -2.59 2.14
C THR A 94 2.51 -4.06 2.56
N LEU A 95 1.83 -4.43 3.64
CA LEU A 95 1.77 -5.82 4.12
C LEU A 95 1.11 -6.77 3.11
N ASN A 96 0.07 -6.31 2.40
CA ASN A 96 -0.59 -7.10 1.37
C ASN A 96 0.32 -7.31 0.15
N ILE A 97 0.99 -6.26 -0.32
CA ILE A 97 1.93 -6.33 -1.45
C ILE A 97 3.09 -7.25 -1.10
N GLU A 98 3.71 -7.09 0.07
CA GLU A 98 4.82 -7.95 0.52
C GLU A 98 4.42 -9.42 0.59
N ARG A 99 3.18 -9.71 1.01
CA ARG A 99 2.63 -11.07 1.00
C ARG A 99 2.50 -11.61 -0.42
N LYS A 100 1.86 -10.86 -1.32
CA LYS A 100 1.69 -11.25 -2.73
C LYS A 100 3.04 -11.52 -3.41
N VAL A 101 4.02 -10.64 -3.23
CA VAL A 101 5.38 -10.81 -3.75
C VAL A 101 6.03 -12.08 -3.21
N ARG A 102 5.89 -12.35 -1.90
CA ARG A 102 6.41 -13.59 -1.30
C ARG A 102 5.74 -14.84 -1.87
N GLU A 103 4.43 -14.81 -2.08
CA GLU A 103 3.66 -15.91 -2.67
C GLU A 103 4.10 -16.17 -4.10
N MET A 104 4.26 -15.13 -4.93
CA MET A 104 4.79 -15.24 -6.29
C MET A 104 6.16 -15.89 -6.32
N ILE A 105 7.08 -15.48 -5.43
CA ILE A 105 8.43 -16.07 -5.34
C ILE A 105 8.37 -17.54 -4.91
N THR A 106 7.49 -17.87 -3.96
CA THR A 106 7.37 -19.23 -3.40
C THR A 106 6.70 -20.20 -4.38
N ASN A 107 5.72 -19.73 -5.14
CA ASN A 107 4.94 -20.53 -6.08
C ASN A 107 5.59 -20.63 -7.47
N GLY A 108 6.76 -20.03 -7.69
CA GLY A 108 7.49 -20.11 -8.96
C GLY A 108 7.03 -19.11 -10.03
N GLY A 109 6.40 -18.00 -9.63
CA GLY A 109 6.00 -16.91 -10.54
C GLY A 109 4.67 -17.12 -11.25
N VAL A 110 3.77 -17.95 -10.72
CA VAL A 110 2.40 -18.07 -11.25
C VAL A 110 1.64 -16.80 -10.90
N ASP A 111 1.14 -16.10 -11.92
CA ASP A 111 0.30 -14.93 -11.75
C ASP A 111 -0.98 -15.34 -11.00
N PRO A 112 -1.41 -14.67 -9.92
CA PRO A 112 -2.63 -15.04 -9.21
C PRO A 112 -3.91 -14.94 -10.05
N ASP A 113 -3.86 -14.25 -11.20
CA ASP A 113 -4.94 -14.21 -12.20
C ASP A 113 -4.86 -15.34 -13.23
N ASP A 114 -3.76 -16.11 -13.29
CA ASP A 114 -3.72 -17.40 -13.96
C ASP A 114 -4.40 -18.43 -13.03
N GLU A 115 -5.73 -18.44 -13.05
CA GLU A 115 -6.49 -19.58 -12.53
C GLU A 115 -5.96 -20.85 -13.20
N VAL A 116 -5.31 -21.70 -12.40
CA VAL A 116 -4.82 -23.00 -12.83
C VAL A 116 -5.98 -23.79 -13.45
N GLU A 117 -6.05 -23.84 -14.78
CA GLU A 117 -6.77 -24.89 -15.48
C GLU A 117 -6.12 -26.20 -15.04
N SER A 118 -6.76 -26.84 -14.05
CA SER A 118 -6.34 -28.11 -13.50
C SER A 118 -6.29 -29.13 -14.65
N GLU A 119 -5.07 -29.51 -15.03
CA GLU A 119 -4.81 -30.64 -15.91
C GLU A 119 -5.35 -31.92 -15.26
N GLU A 120 -6.61 -32.27 -15.53
CA GLU A 120 -7.13 -33.60 -15.25
C GLU A 120 -6.64 -34.56 -16.35
N ASN A 121 -5.41 -35.05 -16.16
CA ASN A 121 -4.96 -36.28 -16.78
C ASN A 121 -5.68 -37.47 -16.12
N SER A 122 -6.61 -38.10 -16.83
CA SER A 122 -7.12 -39.43 -16.50
C SER A 122 -7.02 -40.40 -17.68
N GLU A 123 -5.79 -40.90 -17.84
CA GLU A 123 -5.37 -42.26 -18.22
C GLU A 123 -5.65 -42.91 -19.59
N PRO A 124 -4.72 -43.78 -20.05
CA PRO A 124 -4.77 -44.47 -21.34
C PRO A 124 -5.35 -45.90 -21.26
N LYS A 125 -5.56 -46.49 -22.44
CA LYS A 125 -5.93 -47.89 -22.81
C LYS A 125 -7.41 -48.04 -23.18
N LYS A 126 -7.77 -48.64 -24.31
CA LYS A 126 -7.22 -49.86 -24.92
C LYS A 126 -7.49 -49.91 -26.42
#